data_AF-A0A1B6JGN7-F1
#
_entry.id   AF-A0A1B6JGN7-F1
#
_cell.length_a   1.000
_cell.length_b   1.000
_cell.length_c   1.000
_cell.angle_alpha   90.00
_cell.angle_beta   90.00
_cell.angle_gamma   90.00
#
_symmetry.space_group_name_H-M   'P 1'
#
loop_
_entity.id
_entity.type
_entity.pdbx_description
1 polymer ?
#
loop_
_entity_poly.entity_id
_entity_poly.type
_entity_poly.pdbx_seq_one_letter_code
_entity_poly.pdbx_strand_id
1 'polypeptide(L)'
;MMAATVGRICGTGLLKHKPSHLPIQISSFSTARGWSRGRKAFYATCGVVAGGAGALLFALDQSVKATDLELHPPKNPWNHKGYFDSLDHASIRRGYEVYKQVCAACHSLRYIAYRNLIGVSHTEEEA
;
A
#
# COMPACT_ATOMS: atom_id res chain seq x y z
N MET A 1 8.17 0.36 25.77
CA MET A 1 9.21 0.07 26.78
C MET A 1 8.69 -0.98 27.74
N MET A 2 9.12 -2.24 27.60
CA MET A 2 8.86 -3.32 28.55
C MET A 2 10.13 -4.18 28.58
N ALA A 3 10.98 -3.94 29.57
CA ALA A 3 12.21 -4.69 29.81
C ALA A 3 11.89 -5.85 30.76
N ALA A 4 12.18 -7.09 30.35
CA ALA A 4 12.04 -8.26 31.21
C ALA A 4 13.44 -8.68 31.70
N THR A 5 13.72 -8.42 32.98
CA THR A 5 14.87 -8.93 33.71
C THR A 5 14.54 -10.33 34.25
N VAL A 6 15.25 -11.35 33.77
CA VAL A 6 15.16 -12.71 34.34
C VAL A 6 16.33 -12.92 35.30
N GLY A 7 15.98 -13.17 36.56
CA GLY A 7 16.89 -13.36 37.68
C GLY A 7 17.73 -14.65 37.57
N ARG A 8 19.00 -14.54 37.96
CA ARG A 8 19.91 -15.67 38.23
C ARG A 8 19.45 -16.40 39.49
N ILE A 9 19.11 -17.68 39.35
CA ILE A 9 18.92 -18.56 40.49
C ILE A 9 20.23 -19.33 40.71
N CYS A 10 20.75 -19.15 41.91
CA CYS A 10 21.96 -19.75 42.47
C CYS A 10 21.71 -21.22 42.87
N GLY A 11 22.75 -22.07 42.81
CA GLY A 11 22.71 -23.38 43.45
C GLY A 11 23.70 -24.39 42.88
N THR A 12 25.01 -24.20 43.06
CA THR A 12 25.99 -25.27 42.80
C THR A 12 26.11 -26.16 44.05
N GLY A 13 25.28 -27.18 44.13
CA GLY A 13 25.49 -28.33 45.02
C GLY A 13 26.62 -29.20 44.45
N LEU A 14 27.84 -28.99 44.95
CA LEU A 14 29.03 -29.73 44.56
C LEU A 14 28.99 -31.15 45.18
N LEU A 15 28.41 -32.13 44.48
CA LEU A 15 28.46 -33.53 44.90
C LEU A 15 29.85 -34.12 44.57
N LYS A 16 30.55 -34.47 45.64
CA LYS A 16 31.89 -35.07 45.68
C LYS A 16 31.84 -36.50 45.15
N HIS A 17 32.40 -36.75 43.97
CA HIS A 17 32.44 -38.07 43.33
C HIS A 17 33.57 -38.93 43.94
N LYS A 18 33.22 -40.12 44.47
CA LYS A 18 34.18 -41.18 44.85
C LYS A 18 34.69 -41.89 43.59
N PRO A 19 35.99 -42.20 43.46
CA PRO A 19 36.48 -42.92 42.29
C PRO A 19 36.14 -44.40 42.46
N SER A 20 35.16 -44.87 41.70
CA SER A 20 34.98 -46.30 41.44
C SER A 20 35.12 -46.51 39.94
N HIS A 21 36.22 -47.15 39.58
CA HIS A 21 36.56 -47.50 38.22
C HIS A 21 35.56 -48.52 37.69
N LEU A 22 34.57 -48.06 36.91
CA LEU A 22 33.76 -48.89 36.02
C LEU A 22 33.60 -48.13 34.70
N PRO A 23 34.01 -48.68 33.55
CA PRO A 23 33.77 -48.04 32.27
C PRO A 23 32.31 -48.27 31.86
N ILE A 24 31.42 -47.34 32.22
CA ILE A 24 30.09 -47.29 31.61
C ILE A 24 30.29 -46.73 30.19
N GLN A 25 30.39 -47.63 29.20
CA GLN A 25 30.29 -47.31 27.78
C GLN A 25 28.86 -46.87 27.48
N ILE A 26 28.64 -45.54 27.43
CA ILE A 26 27.40 -44.97 26.91
C ILE A 26 27.48 -45.02 25.38
N SER A 27 26.83 -45.99 24.77
CA SER A 27 26.61 -46.04 23.32
C SER A 27 25.59 -44.96 22.93
N SER A 28 26.11 -43.84 22.43
CA SER A 28 25.30 -42.74 21.90
C SER A 28 24.77 -43.13 20.51
N PHE A 29 23.59 -43.76 20.47
CA PHE A 29 22.86 -43.99 19.23
C PHE A 29 22.21 -42.68 18.75
N SER A 30 22.99 -41.80 18.13
CA SER A 30 22.44 -40.64 17.43
C SER A 30 21.83 -41.11 16.10
N THR A 31 20.55 -41.50 16.11
CA THR A 31 19.77 -41.81 14.90
C THR A 31 19.38 -40.55 14.11
N ALA A 32 19.77 -39.36 14.56
CA ALA A 32 19.60 -38.15 13.79
C ALA A 32 20.62 -38.13 12.65
N ARG A 33 20.22 -38.65 11.47
CA ARG A 33 20.95 -38.47 10.22
C ARG A 33 21.15 -36.96 10.01
N GLY A 34 22.35 -36.48 10.34
CA GLY A 34 22.71 -35.07 10.31
C GLY A 34 22.41 -34.47 8.94
N TRP A 35 21.56 -33.47 8.93
CA TRP A 35 21.11 -32.87 7.69
C TRP A 35 22.25 -32.13 6.99
N SER A 36 22.52 -32.50 5.72
CA SER A 36 23.62 -31.94 4.93
C SER A 36 23.52 -30.42 4.79
N ARG A 37 24.66 -29.71 4.82
CA ARG A 37 24.71 -28.24 4.71
C ARG A 37 23.94 -27.71 3.49
N GLY A 38 23.99 -28.39 2.34
CA GLY A 38 23.26 -27.99 1.13
C GLY A 38 21.73 -28.04 1.28
N ARG A 39 21.20 -29.11 1.89
CA ARG A 39 19.77 -29.15 2.21
C ARG A 39 19.40 -28.06 3.23
N LYS A 40 20.28 -27.67 4.16
CA LYS A 40 19.97 -26.63 5.17
C LYS A 40 19.83 -25.27 4.49
N ALA A 41 20.75 -24.98 3.57
CA ALA A 41 20.71 -23.78 2.74
C ALA A 41 19.45 -23.74 1.88
N PHE A 42 19.10 -24.84 1.20
CA PHE A 42 17.92 -24.90 0.33
C PHE A 42 16.61 -24.60 1.06
N TYR A 43 16.37 -25.23 2.22
CA TYR A 43 15.12 -24.99 2.96
C TYR A 43 15.09 -23.60 3.60
N ALA A 44 16.24 -23.06 4.00
CA ALA A 44 16.34 -21.68 4.48
C ALA A 44 15.99 -20.67 3.36
N THR A 45 16.52 -20.84 2.15
CA THR A 45 16.23 -19.95 1.02
C THR A 45 14.77 -20.04 0.59
N CYS A 46 14.21 -21.25 0.49
CA CYS A 46 12.80 -21.42 0.17
C CYS A 46 11.89 -20.80 1.23
N GLY A 47 12.23 -20.95 2.52
CA GLY A 47 11.50 -20.33 3.62
C GLY A 47 11.52 -18.80 3.56
N VAL A 48 12.68 -18.20 3.27
CA VAL A 48 12.80 -16.73 3.11
C VAL A 48 12.00 -16.23 1.92
N VAL A 49 12.09 -16.90 0.76
CA VAL A 49 11.35 -16.50 -0.45
C VAL A 49 9.85 -16.65 -0.25
N ALA A 50 9.38 -17.78 0.27
CA ALA A 50 7.96 -18.00 0.52
C ALA A 50 7.41 -17.02 1.57
N GLY A 51 8.15 -16.79 2.66
CA GLY A 51 7.79 -15.81 3.69
C GLY A 51 7.75 -14.38 3.16
N GLY A 52 8.77 -13.99 2.38
CA GLY A 52 8.83 -12.66 1.76
C GLY A 52 7.72 -12.42 0.75
N ALA A 53 7.43 -13.40 -0.13
CA ALA A 53 6.33 -13.33 -1.08
C ALA A 53 4.97 -13.27 -0.37
N GLY A 54 4.77 -14.09 0.66
CA GLY A 54 3.54 -14.07 1.46
C GLY A 54 3.32 -12.73 2.16
N ALA A 55 4.36 -12.15 2.76
CA ALA A 55 4.30 -10.83 3.39
C ALA A 55 4.00 -9.71 2.37
N LEU A 56 4.61 -9.77 1.19
CA LEU A 56 4.35 -8.81 0.12
C LEU A 56 2.90 -8.88 -0.38
N LEU A 57 2.39 -10.09 -0.64
CA LEU A 57 1.00 -10.28 -1.08
C LEU A 57 0.02 -9.77 -0.02
N PHE A 58 0.28 -10.04 1.26
CA PHE A 58 -0.54 -9.53 2.36
C PHE A 58 -0.52 -8.00 2.45
N ALA A 59 0.63 -7.37 2.26
CA ALA A 59 0.74 -5.91 2.27
C ALA A 59 0.00 -5.26 1.09
N LEU A 60 0.00 -5.89 -0.09
CA LEU A 60 -0.70 -5.41 -1.28
C LEU A 60 -2.23 -5.61 -1.21
N ASP A 61 -2.70 -6.59 -0.45
CA ASP A 61 -4.15 -6.86 -0.26
C ASP A 61 -4.83 -5.83 0.65
N GLN A 62 -4.07 -5.01 1.37
CA GLN A 62 -4.64 -3.96 2.23
C GLN A 62 -5.22 -2.82 1.39
N SER A 63 -6.54 -2.88 1.14
CA SER A 63 -7.27 -1.78 0.51
C SER A 63 -7.32 -0.56 1.45
N VAL A 64 -6.82 0.59 1.02
CA VAL A 64 -7.02 1.85 1.74
C VAL A 64 -8.50 2.27 1.58
N LYS A 65 -9.23 2.28 2.70
CA LYS A 65 -10.62 2.77 2.75
C LYS A 65 -10.61 4.27 3.02
N ALA A 66 -10.98 5.06 2.01
CA ALA A 66 -11.15 6.52 2.13
C ALA A 66 -12.64 6.89 2.12
N THR A 67 -13.48 6.11 2.80
CA THR A 67 -14.94 6.32 2.82
C THR A 67 -15.38 7.37 3.83
N ASP A 68 -14.63 7.52 4.93
CA ASP A 68 -15.05 8.36 6.07
C ASP A 68 -14.26 9.67 6.17
N LEU A 69 -13.30 9.88 5.27
CA LEU A 69 -12.47 11.08 5.18
C LEU A 69 -12.80 11.83 3.89
N GLU A 70 -13.17 13.10 4.03
CA GLU A 70 -13.40 13.97 2.88
C GLU A 70 -12.08 14.60 2.41
N LEU A 71 -11.67 14.29 1.19
CA LEU A 71 -10.49 14.91 0.59
C LEU A 71 -10.88 16.24 -0.03
N HIS A 72 -10.41 17.33 0.58
CA HIS A 72 -10.64 18.67 0.06
C HIS A 72 -9.90 18.86 -1.28
N PRO A 73 -10.54 19.44 -2.32
CA PRO A 73 -9.90 19.66 -3.60
C PRO A 73 -8.77 20.70 -3.48
N PRO A 74 -7.69 20.56 -4.28
CA PRO A 74 -6.61 21.53 -4.30
C PRO A 74 -7.06 22.85 -4.93
N LYS A 75 -6.34 23.93 -4.61
CA LYS A 75 -6.56 25.24 -5.22
C LYS A 75 -5.84 25.33 -6.57
N ASN A 76 -6.55 24.96 -7.63
CA ASN A 76 -6.02 25.05 -9.00
C ASN A 76 -5.86 26.53 -9.44
N PRO A 77 -4.80 26.86 -10.19
CA PRO A 77 -4.55 28.22 -10.68
C PRO A 77 -5.38 28.52 -11.94
N TRP A 78 -6.70 28.68 -11.78
CA TRP A 78 -7.56 29.07 -12.90
C TRP A 78 -7.24 30.49 -13.38
N ASN A 79 -7.34 30.70 -14.69
CA ASN A 79 -7.12 32.00 -15.34
C ASN A 79 -8.15 33.08 -14.98
N HIS A 80 -9.29 32.69 -14.40
CA HIS A 80 -10.39 33.55 -13.98
C HIS A 80 -10.51 33.64 -12.45
N LYS A 81 -9.38 33.60 -11.75
CA LYS A 81 -9.33 33.56 -10.28
C LYS A 81 -9.26 34.95 -9.64
N GLY A 82 -8.72 35.95 -10.35
CA GLY A 82 -8.63 37.33 -9.89
C GLY A 82 -9.97 38.07 -9.97
N TYR A 83 -10.09 39.17 -9.21
CA TYR A 83 -11.31 39.99 -9.18
C TYR A 83 -11.68 40.63 -10.52
N PHE A 84 -10.69 40.83 -11.39
CA PHE A 84 -10.86 41.48 -12.70
C PHE A 84 -10.53 40.54 -13.86
N ASP A 85 -10.29 39.26 -13.58
CA ASP A 85 -9.99 38.28 -14.63
C ASP A 85 -11.29 37.85 -15.31
N SER A 86 -11.29 37.79 -16.64
CA SER A 86 -12.40 37.25 -17.42
C SER A 86 -12.25 35.75 -17.64
N LEU A 87 -13.33 35.11 -18.09
CA LEU A 87 -13.28 33.72 -18.55
C LEU A 87 -12.54 33.65 -19.90
N ASP A 88 -11.76 32.59 -20.10
CA ASP A 88 -11.21 32.27 -21.42
C ASP A 88 -12.29 31.68 -22.32
N HIS A 89 -12.81 32.50 -23.23
CA HIS A 89 -13.84 32.14 -24.19
C HIS A 89 -13.44 30.99 -25.12
N ALA A 90 -12.14 30.81 -25.42
CA ALA A 90 -11.67 29.66 -26.18
C ALA A 90 -11.76 28.36 -25.36
N SER A 91 -11.51 28.44 -24.05
CA SER A 91 -11.76 27.32 -23.12
C SER A 91 -13.24 27.01 -23.00
N ILE A 92 -14.12 28.02 -22.92
CA ILE A 92 -15.58 27.81 -22.93
C ILE A 92 -16.01 27.06 -24.20
N ARG A 93 -15.54 27.46 -25.38
CA ARG A 93 -15.88 26.80 -26.64
C ARG A 93 -15.46 25.32 -26.65
N ARG A 94 -14.22 25.01 -26.23
CA ARG A 94 -13.75 23.62 -26.12
C ARG A 94 -14.53 22.84 -25.05
N GLY A 95 -14.87 23.47 -23.94
CA GLY A 95 -15.66 22.87 -22.87
C GLY A 95 -17.09 22.52 -23.31
N TYR A 96 -17.71 23.37 -24.14
CA TYR A 96 -18.99 23.07 -24.74
C TYR A 96 -18.94 21.83 -25.65
N GLU A 97 -17.86 21.67 -26.43
CA GLU A 97 -17.66 20.44 -27.22
C GLU A 97 -17.54 19.19 -26.35
N VAL A 98 -16.82 19.26 -25.22
CA VAL A 98 -16.77 18.15 -24.24
C VAL A 98 -18.17 17.86 -23.68
N TYR A 99 -18.92 18.88 -23.30
CA TYR A 99 -20.31 18.70 -22.84
C TYR A 99 -21.16 18.00 -23.91
N LYS A 100 -21.12 18.50 -25.15
CA LYS A 100 -21.92 18.01 -26.27
C LYS A 100 -21.56 16.57 -26.67
N GLN A 101 -20.28 16.22 -26.66
CA GLN A 101 -19.78 14.92 -27.12
C GLN A 101 -19.80 13.84 -26.03
N VAL A 102 -19.67 14.21 -24.76
CA VAL A 102 -19.52 13.25 -23.64
C VAL A 102 -20.68 13.30 -22.66
N CYS A 103 -21.01 14.50 -22.18
CA CYS A 103 -21.90 14.67 -21.03
C CYS A 103 -23.38 14.69 -21.41
N ALA A 104 -23.72 15.19 -22.60
CA ALA A 104 -25.10 15.41 -23.04
C ALA A 104 -25.94 14.13 -23.14
N ALA A 105 -25.30 12.97 -23.25
CA ALA A 105 -25.99 11.67 -23.23
C ALA A 105 -26.63 11.34 -21.87
N CYS A 106 -26.08 11.87 -20.77
CA CYS A 106 -26.53 11.56 -19.40
C CYS A 106 -27.01 12.80 -18.61
N HIS A 107 -26.49 13.99 -18.94
CA HIS A 107 -26.74 15.21 -18.17
C HIS A 107 -27.41 16.31 -19.02
N SER A 108 -28.56 16.79 -18.55
CA SER A 108 -29.27 17.92 -19.15
C SER A 108 -28.64 19.26 -18.77
N LEU A 109 -28.67 20.23 -19.68
CA LEU A 109 -28.28 21.62 -19.46
C LEU A 109 -29.48 22.57 -19.65
N ARG A 110 -30.56 22.35 -18.87
CA ARG A 110 -31.88 22.96 -19.12
C ARG A 110 -31.91 24.49 -19.07
N TYR A 111 -30.98 25.13 -18.36
CA TYR A 111 -30.99 26.58 -18.16
C TYR A 111 -30.12 27.36 -19.17
N ILE A 112 -29.52 26.67 -20.13
CA ILE A 112 -28.70 27.29 -21.18
C ILE A 112 -29.34 27.00 -22.54
N ALA A 113 -29.72 28.06 -23.24
CA ALA A 113 -30.20 27.99 -24.61
C ALA A 113 -29.06 28.30 -25.60
N TYR A 114 -29.16 27.84 -26.85
CA TYR A 114 -28.17 28.10 -27.90
C TYR A 114 -27.86 29.60 -28.07
N ARG A 115 -28.88 30.46 -27.97
CA ARG A 115 -28.71 31.93 -27.98
C ARG A 115 -27.77 32.48 -26.90
N ASN A 116 -27.55 31.77 -25.79
CA ASN A 116 -26.62 32.19 -24.75
C ASN A 116 -25.15 31.98 -25.17
N LEU A 117 -24.90 31.17 -26.20
CA LEU A 117 -23.55 30.89 -26.71
C LEU A 117 -23.10 31.94 -27.74
N ILE A 118 -24.06 32.61 -28.39
CA ILE A 118 -23.80 33.61 -29.44
C ILE A 118 -23.05 34.80 -28.83
N GLY A 119 -21.91 35.17 -29.42
CA GLY A 119 -21.05 36.25 -28.94
C GLY A 119 -20.29 35.92 -27.64
N VAL A 120 -20.48 34.71 -27.10
CA VAL A 120 -19.71 34.18 -25.96
C VAL A 120 -18.70 33.15 -26.46
N SER A 121 -19.17 32.06 -27.05
CA SER A 121 -18.29 30.98 -27.53
C SER A 121 -18.51 30.63 -29.00
N HIS A 122 -19.65 31.01 -29.58
CA HIS A 122 -20.06 30.69 -30.94
C HIS A 122 -20.53 31.96 -31.67
N THR A 123 -20.46 31.96 -33.00
CA THR A 123 -21.18 32.94 -33.83
C THR A 123 -22.67 32.57 -33.93
N GLU A 124 -23.47 33.42 -34.55
CA GLU A 124 -24.91 33.17 -34.73
C GLU A 124 -25.16 31.98 -35.66
N GLU A 125 -24.32 31.79 -36.69
CA GLU A 125 -24.44 30.71 -37.67
C GLU A 125 -24.01 29.34 -37.11
N GLU A 126 -23.18 29.35 -36.06
CA GLU A 126 -22.66 28.14 -35.43
C GLU A 126 -23.56 27.61 -34.30
N ALA A 127 -24.43 28.46 -33.74
CA ALA A 127 -25.26 28.18 -32.57
C ALA A 127 -26.63 27.58 -32.94
#